data_AF-A0A8C9B3Z1-F1
#
_entry.id   AF-A0A8C9B3Z1-F1
#
_cell.length_a   1.000
_cell.length_b   1.000
_cell.length_c   1.000
_cell.angle_alpha   90.00
_cell.angle_beta   90.00
_cell.angle_gamma   90.00
#
_symmetry.space_group_name_H-M   'P 1'
#
loop_
_entity.id
_entity.type
_entity.pdbx_description
1 polymer ?
#
loop_
_entity_poly.entity_id
_entity_poly.type
_entity_poly.pdbx_seq_one_letter_code
_entity_poly.pdbx_strand_id
1 'polypeptide(L)'
;MPVLIPPVEHSQDTRVGPPAWREATKALTQKAHQLTDRCGREAVTMWQPKDSVRDPHMARHLCRAAYILPWRFRVEMLKGGSTMEKPPPGEGVTLWKGKMKPPAWHARLPLPMHRDARALQTAEVVHAHARGARLTAARLSRAQHQINGQLRLLQRQREATDHRLSEVRKALLINQQSVKLRGYRPKSEKIPDKADSMLTWEKEELKRMKRKMEKDMEKSEALLKTLASCRDTLVFCCKERLQAVELMNQPLDKILEQAGRHSWVDLSRVPTPRTQGLKTPPPDPVGTYTPECATALYEAKRLLMESKDTLLDMAKNEEDTREQQQQISDHVCASLAQKMRETLELKDRLNMTLGLMRATVHRCTKFSQEMCITRGLVKGPLSKSHLETREKLDRPLVRMYQRHVGTQLPEATRLAQGTDKLQRRISHVEENLKELLSMRKNVTWSLNCKKIGQDVDYNVVRLRLRQRHPNVCYEQAQRLVNDWDPRTPPRSGVARK
;
A
#
# COMPACT_ATOMS: atom_id res chain seq x y z
N MET A 1 -5.26 53.02 -8.28
CA MET A 1 -5.83 51.66 -8.34
C MET A 1 -4.89 50.69 -7.67
N PRO A 2 -5.12 50.28 -6.41
CA PRO A 2 -4.44 49.13 -5.83
C PRO A 2 -4.99 47.84 -6.48
N VAL A 3 -4.12 46.96 -6.96
CA VAL A 3 -4.54 45.68 -7.54
C VAL A 3 -4.94 44.73 -6.40
N LEU A 4 -6.19 44.26 -6.43
CA LEU A 4 -6.67 43.23 -5.52
C LEU A 4 -5.99 41.90 -5.85
N ILE A 5 -5.12 41.42 -4.96
CA ILE A 5 -4.62 40.05 -4.99
C ILE A 5 -5.77 39.14 -4.51
N PRO A 6 -6.18 38.11 -5.29
CA PRO A 6 -7.25 37.22 -4.87
C PRO A 6 -6.83 36.40 -3.63
N PRO A 7 -7.78 36.07 -2.73
CA PRO A 7 -7.46 35.26 -1.55
C PRO A 7 -7.00 33.87 -1.98
N VAL A 8 -5.86 33.42 -1.45
CA VAL A 8 -5.39 32.05 -1.67
C VAL A 8 -6.35 31.10 -0.95
N GLU A 9 -7.08 30.30 -1.74
CA GLU A 9 -7.94 29.24 -1.23
C GLU A 9 -7.14 28.34 -0.29
N HIS A 10 -7.67 28.12 0.91
CA HIS A 10 -6.94 27.41 1.94
C HIS A 10 -6.80 25.94 1.56
N SER A 11 -5.56 25.53 1.28
CA SER A 11 -5.22 24.19 0.84
C SER A 11 -5.77 23.12 1.78
N GLN A 12 -6.33 22.06 1.20
CA GLN A 12 -6.81 20.90 1.94
C GLN A 12 -5.73 20.43 2.93
N ASP A 13 -6.04 20.39 4.23
CA ASP A 13 -5.03 20.11 5.27
C ASP A 13 -4.34 18.78 4.98
N THR A 14 -3.08 18.84 4.52
CA THR A 14 -2.33 17.69 4.02
C THR A 14 -1.99 16.71 5.14
N ARG A 15 -2.23 17.10 6.39
CA ARG A 15 -1.96 16.36 7.62
C ARG A 15 -2.84 15.12 7.76
N VAL A 16 -2.30 14.08 8.41
CA VAL A 16 -2.95 12.79 8.60
C VAL A 16 -3.49 12.62 10.02
N GLY A 17 -2.87 13.27 11.03
CA GLY A 17 -3.42 13.31 12.38
C GLY A 17 -4.69 14.17 12.48
N PRO A 18 -5.56 13.94 13.49
CA PRO A 18 -6.75 14.76 13.72
C PRO A 18 -6.34 16.13 14.31
N PRO A 19 -7.08 17.22 13.98
CA PRO A 19 -6.76 18.57 14.43
C PRO A 19 -6.77 18.69 15.96
N ALA A 20 -7.70 18.00 16.63
CA ALA A 20 -7.82 17.95 18.09
C ALA A 20 -6.53 17.55 18.82
N TRP A 21 -5.68 16.67 18.27
CA TRP A 21 -4.38 16.37 18.88
C TRP A 21 -3.41 17.55 18.77
N ARG A 22 -3.43 18.27 17.64
CA ARG A 22 -2.59 19.46 17.42
C ARG A 22 -3.04 20.58 18.35
N GLU A 23 -4.34 20.81 18.47
CA GLU A 23 -4.95 21.81 19.36
C GLU A 23 -4.73 21.48 20.84
N ALA A 24 -5.03 20.26 21.28
CA ALA A 24 -4.78 19.85 22.68
C ALA A 24 -3.30 19.97 23.03
N THR A 25 -2.38 19.59 22.13
CA THR A 25 -0.94 19.76 22.36
C THR A 25 -0.55 21.24 22.38
N LYS A 26 -1.03 22.07 21.45
CA LYS A 26 -0.81 23.53 21.42
C LYS A 26 -1.30 24.20 22.71
N ALA A 27 -2.54 23.93 23.13
CA ALA A 27 -3.12 24.50 24.33
C ALA A 27 -2.38 24.05 25.60
N LEU A 28 -1.97 22.77 25.67
CA LEU A 28 -1.17 22.24 26.78
C LEU A 28 0.22 22.90 26.85
N THR A 29 0.90 23.05 25.71
CA THR A 29 2.20 23.73 25.67
C THR A 29 2.07 25.22 25.91
N GLN A 30 1.06 25.91 25.38
CA GLN A 30 0.80 27.33 25.65
C GLN A 30 0.53 27.60 27.13
N LYS A 31 -0.35 26.82 27.78
CA LYS A 31 -0.59 26.93 29.23
C LYS A 31 0.69 26.66 30.03
N ALA A 32 1.46 25.63 29.66
CA ALA A 32 2.75 25.35 30.29
C ALA A 32 3.78 26.49 30.09
N HIS A 33 3.84 27.12 28.91
CA HIS A 33 4.72 28.27 28.66
C HIS A 33 4.26 29.51 29.43
N GLN A 34 2.97 29.85 29.41
CA GLN A 34 2.41 30.98 30.17
C GLN A 34 2.71 30.85 31.68
N LEU A 35 2.57 29.65 32.24
CA LEU A 35 2.86 29.36 33.64
C LEU A 35 4.39 29.38 33.91
N THR A 36 5.19 28.81 33.01
CA THR A 36 6.67 28.86 33.04
C THR A 36 7.18 30.30 33.00
N ASP A 37 6.61 31.14 32.15
CA ASP A 37 6.93 32.56 32.00
C ASP A 37 6.44 33.39 33.20
N ARG A 38 5.23 33.13 33.71
CA ARG A 38 4.68 33.81 34.89
C ARG A 38 5.59 33.56 36.10
N CYS A 39 5.71 32.30 36.52
CA CYS A 39 6.54 31.92 37.65
C CYS A 39 8.02 32.27 37.43
N GLY A 40 8.51 32.16 36.18
CA GLY A 40 9.88 32.49 35.81
C GLY A 40 10.20 34.00 35.86
N ARG A 41 9.25 34.86 35.47
CA ARG A 41 9.36 36.32 35.62
C ARG A 41 9.24 36.71 37.09
N GLU A 42 8.21 36.25 37.80
CA GLU A 42 8.02 36.52 39.23
C GLU A 42 9.24 36.10 40.06
N ALA A 43 9.82 34.94 39.79
CA ALA A 43 11.04 34.47 40.45
C ALA A 43 12.27 35.35 40.20
N VAL A 44 12.32 36.08 39.07
CA VAL A 44 13.46 36.91 38.67
C VAL A 44 13.26 38.39 39.05
N THR A 45 12.06 38.95 38.88
CA THR A 45 11.72 40.33 39.30
C THR A 45 11.75 40.50 40.82
N MET A 46 11.71 39.40 41.58
CA MET A 46 11.98 39.37 43.01
C MET A 46 13.42 39.74 43.40
N TRP A 47 14.39 39.57 42.48
CA TRP A 47 15.82 39.79 42.71
C TRP A 47 16.47 40.80 41.76
N GLN A 48 15.79 41.20 40.68
CA GLN A 48 16.24 42.30 39.83
C GLN A 48 16.11 43.66 40.58
N PRO A 49 17.15 44.51 40.56
CA PRO A 49 16.96 45.95 40.70
C PRO A 49 15.94 46.45 39.68
N LYS A 50 15.24 47.56 39.97
CA LYS A 50 14.20 48.08 39.06
C LYS A 50 14.75 48.45 37.67
N ASP A 51 16.04 48.78 37.61
CA ASP A 51 16.73 49.28 36.43
C ASP A 51 17.81 48.27 35.99
N SER A 52 17.55 47.56 34.89
CA SER A 52 18.55 46.70 34.23
C SER A 52 18.75 47.16 32.78
N VAL A 53 19.77 48.00 32.56
CA VAL A 53 20.14 48.51 31.24
C VAL A 53 20.50 47.36 30.30
N ARG A 54 20.17 47.48 29.01
CA ARG A 54 20.32 46.41 28.02
C ARG A 54 21.07 46.93 26.79
N ASP A 55 22.09 46.18 26.38
CA ASP A 55 23.05 46.55 25.33
C ASP A 55 22.43 46.48 23.92
N PRO A 56 22.56 47.51 23.04
CA PRO A 56 21.87 47.54 21.74
C PRO A 56 22.40 46.59 20.65
N HIS A 57 23.62 46.08 20.77
CA HIS A 57 24.42 45.66 19.60
C HIS A 57 24.29 44.17 19.19
N MET A 58 23.09 43.66 18.88
CA MET A 58 22.92 42.34 18.24
C MET A 58 21.81 42.28 17.18
N ALA A 59 22.18 41.97 15.94
CA ALA A 59 21.30 42.03 14.76
C ALA A 59 20.69 40.67 14.36
N ARG A 60 19.49 40.70 13.75
CA ARG A 60 18.57 39.56 13.59
C ARG A 60 18.84 38.58 12.42
N HIS A 61 19.91 38.74 11.65
CA HIS A 61 19.96 38.21 10.26
C HIS A 61 20.60 36.81 10.06
N LEU A 62 21.13 36.15 11.10
CA LEU A 62 21.87 34.88 10.96
C LEU A 62 20.97 33.62 10.99
N CYS A 63 19.96 33.52 10.10
CA CYS A 63 19.02 32.39 10.06
C CYS A 63 18.60 31.93 8.64
N ARG A 64 19.39 31.00 8.07
CA ARG A 64 19.04 29.89 7.14
C ARG A 64 18.10 30.08 5.91
N ALA A 65 18.73 29.88 4.73
CA ALA A 65 18.50 28.76 3.77
C ALA A 65 17.40 28.77 2.67
N ALA A 66 17.89 28.71 1.41
CA ALA A 66 17.53 27.83 0.25
C ALA A 66 16.06 27.67 -0.21
N TYR A 67 15.74 27.66 -1.52
CA TYR A 67 16.08 26.59 -2.49
C TYR A 67 15.61 26.82 -3.96
N ILE A 68 16.28 26.15 -4.91
CA ILE A 68 15.77 25.48 -6.16
C ILE A 68 15.29 26.30 -7.40
N LEU A 69 15.60 25.72 -8.58
CA LEU A 69 15.33 26.15 -9.96
C LEU A 69 13.98 25.60 -10.50
N PRO A 70 13.54 25.97 -11.72
CA PRO A 70 13.72 24.98 -12.81
C PRO A 70 13.95 25.53 -14.24
N TRP A 71 14.83 24.83 -14.98
CA TRP A 71 14.73 24.38 -16.38
C TRP A 71 13.76 25.07 -17.38
N ARG A 72 14.22 25.30 -18.63
CA ARG A 72 13.97 24.38 -19.77
C ARG A 72 14.68 24.73 -21.10
N PHE A 73 14.78 23.69 -21.94
CA PHE A 73 15.18 23.55 -23.35
C PHE A 73 15.64 24.77 -24.18
N ARG A 74 16.77 24.57 -24.87
CA ARG A 74 17.02 24.97 -26.27
C ARG A 74 17.55 23.71 -26.98
N VAL A 75 17.04 23.28 -28.13
CA VAL A 75 17.08 23.97 -29.44
C VAL A 75 18.53 24.17 -29.86
N GLU A 76 19.13 23.11 -30.42
CA GLU A 76 20.48 23.17 -30.97
C GLU A 76 20.45 23.85 -32.34
N MET A 77 21.17 24.97 -32.44
CA MET A 77 21.41 25.66 -33.70
C MET A 77 22.53 24.94 -34.45
N LEU A 78 22.24 24.42 -35.64
CA LEU A 78 23.29 24.13 -36.61
C LEU A 78 23.99 25.46 -36.98
N LYS A 79 25.30 25.43 -37.26
CA LYS A 79 26.14 26.64 -37.39
C LYS A 79 25.76 27.62 -38.52
N GLY A 80 24.74 27.30 -39.33
CA GLY A 80 24.12 28.19 -40.32
C GLY A 80 22.80 28.84 -39.91
N GLY A 81 22.31 28.65 -38.68
CA GLY A 81 21.14 29.37 -38.15
C GLY A 81 19.77 28.75 -38.43
N SER A 82 19.69 27.43 -38.62
CA SER A 82 18.42 26.71 -38.75
C SER A 82 18.36 25.44 -37.88
N THR A 83 17.15 25.05 -37.51
CA THR A 83 16.84 23.90 -36.64
C THR A 83 16.16 22.81 -37.47
N MET A 84 16.71 21.60 -37.50
CA MET A 84 16.28 20.55 -38.44
C MET A 84 16.03 19.20 -37.77
N GLU A 85 14.78 18.73 -37.81
CA GLU A 85 14.35 17.39 -37.42
C GLU A 85 13.93 16.60 -38.70
N LYS A 86 14.51 15.42 -39.01
CA LYS A 86 14.01 14.40 -40.01
C LYS A 86 14.94 13.17 -40.29
N PRO A 87 14.36 11.96 -40.51
CA PRO A 87 14.96 10.80 -41.24
C PRO A 87 14.03 10.08 -42.31
N PRO A 88 14.47 9.06 -43.14
CA PRO A 88 13.79 8.62 -44.41
C PRO A 88 13.53 7.05 -44.69
N PRO A 89 13.72 6.33 -45.87
CA PRO A 89 12.72 5.35 -46.47
C PRO A 89 13.23 3.92 -47.02
N GLY A 90 12.41 3.13 -47.80
CA GLY A 90 12.82 1.87 -48.55
C GLY A 90 11.70 1.02 -49.26
N GLU A 91 12.00 0.12 -50.26
CA GLU A 91 11.04 -0.62 -51.16
C GLU A 91 11.47 -2.04 -51.76
N GLY A 92 10.60 -2.79 -52.50
CA GLY A 92 10.85 -4.07 -53.29
C GLY A 92 9.60 -4.92 -53.77
N VAL A 93 9.66 -5.88 -54.77
CA VAL A 93 8.48 -6.43 -55.61
C VAL A 93 8.23 -8.02 -55.79
N THR A 94 7.86 -8.64 -56.96
CA THR A 94 7.08 -9.95 -57.20
C THR A 94 7.31 -10.68 -58.60
N LEU A 95 6.74 -11.79 -59.21
CA LEU A 95 5.69 -12.91 -59.11
C LEU A 95 5.99 -14.09 -60.18
N TRP A 96 5.27 -15.11 -60.80
CA TRP A 96 3.91 -15.81 -61.05
C TRP A 96 4.16 -17.22 -61.84
N LYS A 97 3.34 -18.17 -62.46
CA LYS A 97 1.93 -18.77 -62.58
C LYS A 97 1.84 -20.10 -63.50
N GLY A 98 0.71 -20.88 -63.69
CA GLY A 98 0.55 -22.10 -64.62
C GLY A 98 -0.86 -22.83 -64.82
N LYS A 99 -1.10 -23.86 -65.74
CA LYS A 99 -2.43 -24.57 -66.10
C LYS A 99 -2.42 -25.87 -67.06
N MET A 100 -3.55 -26.68 -67.20
CA MET A 100 -4.07 -27.65 -68.31
C MET A 100 -3.96 -29.24 -68.14
N LYS A 101 -4.60 -30.29 -68.81
CA LYS A 101 -5.77 -30.66 -69.75
C LYS A 101 -6.15 -32.24 -69.81
N PRO A 102 -7.36 -32.78 -70.23
CA PRO A 102 -7.73 -34.27 -70.32
C PRO A 102 -8.73 -34.83 -71.46
N PRO A 103 -9.19 -36.14 -71.49
CA PRO A 103 -9.97 -36.82 -72.59
C PRO A 103 -11.23 -37.78 -72.29
N ALA A 104 -11.90 -38.29 -73.36
CA ALA A 104 -12.71 -39.53 -73.67
C ALA A 104 -13.73 -40.27 -72.72
N TRP A 105 -15.00 -40.52 -73.17
CA TRP A 105 -16.02 -41.42 -72.54
C TRP A 105 -17.45 -41.53 -73.22
N HIS A 106 -17.75 -42.46 -74.16
CA HIS A 106 -19.13 -42.70 -74.72
C HIS A 106 -19.38 -44.18 -75.17
N ALA A 107 -20.19 -45.00 -74.47
CA ALA A 107 -20.60 -46.36 -74.91
C ALA A 107 -21.89 -46.87 -74.18
N ARG A 108 -22.55 -47.95 -74.68
CA ARG A 108 -23.88 -48.41 -74.19
C ARG A 108 -24.07 -49.90 -73.84
N LEU A 109 -23.10 -50.79 -74.02
CA LEU A 109 -23.18 -52.20 -73.57
C LEU A 109 -22.27 -52.47 -72.37
N PRO A 110 -22.60 -53.39 -71.45
CA PRO A 110 -21.70 -53.83 -70.40
C PRO A 110 -20.53 -54.61 -71.02
N LEU A 111 -19.34 -54.00 -71.00
CA LEU A 111 -18.13 -54.53 -71.63
C LEU A 111 -17.62 -55.82 -70.94
N PRO A 112 -16.79 -56.63 -71.61
CA PRO A 112 -15.87 -57.54 -70.92
C PRO A 112 -15.13 -56.80 -69.79
N MET A 113 -14.81 -57.51 -68.70
CA MET A 113 -14.41 -56.93 -67.41
C MET A 113 -15.53 -56.16 -66.65
N HIS A 114 -16.83 -56.26 -66.99
CA HIS A 114 -17.87 -55.52 -66.24
C HIS A 114 -17.85 -55.81 -64.73
N ARG A 115 -17.64 -57.07 -64.32
CA ARG A 115 -17.50 -57.44 -62.89
C ARG A 115 -16.35 -56.68 -62.24
N ASP A 116 -15.19 -56.63 -62.89
CA ASP A 116 -13.98 -56.03 -62.33
C ASP A 116 -14.02 -54.50 -62.41
N ALA A 117 -14.64 -53.93 -63.43
CA ALA A 117 -14.98 -52.50 -63.50
C ALA A 117 -15.98 -52.10 -62.41
N ARG A 118 -16.95 -52.95 -62.06
CA ARG A 118 -17.83 -52.75 -60.90
C ARG A 118 -17.08 -52.92 -59.58
N ALA A 119 -16.20 -53.92 -59.46
CA ALA A 119 -15.36 -54.12 -58.28
C ALA A 119 -14.44 -52.91 -58.05
N LEU A 120 -13.82 -52.38 -59.11
CA LEU A 120 -13.02 -51.16 -59.11
C LEU A 120 -13.87 -49.94 -58.75
N GLN A 121 -15.08 -49.76 -59.32
CA GLN A 121 -15.99 -48.68 -58.90
C GLN A 121 -16.37 -48.78 -57.41
N THR A 122 -16.65 -49.98 -56.88
CA THR A 122 -16.91 -50.15 -55.45
C THR A 122 -15.66 -49.93 -54.59
N ALA A 123 -14.48 -50.33 -55.05
CA ALA A 123 -13.21 -50.06 -54.37
C ALA A 123 -12.88 -48.56 -54.39
N GLU A 124 -13.14 -47.85 -55.49
CA GLU A 124 -13.01 -46.39 -55.59
C GLU A 124 -13.92 -45.68 -54.59
N VAL A 125 -15.17 -46.11 -54.45
CA VAL A 125 -16.13 -45.59 -53.47
C VAL A 125 -15.69 -45.91 -52.03
N VAL A 126 -15.29 -47.15 -51.73
CA VAL A 126 -14.79 -47.56 -50.40
C VAL A 126 -13.51 -46.80 -50.05
N HIS A 127 -12.56 -46.67 -50.96
CA HIS A 127 -11.35 -45.86 -50.75
C HIS A 127 -11.66 -44.37 -50.66
N ALA A 128 -12.66 -43.83 -51.37
CA ALA A 128 -13.09 -42.44 -51.23
C ALA A 128 -13.71 -42.20 -49.85
N HIS A 129 -14.59 -43.08 -49.39
CA HIS A 129 -15.17 -43.06 -48.05
C HIS A 129 -14.06 -43.12 -46.99
N ALA A 130 -13.17 -44.11 -47.09
CA ALA A 130 -12.06 -44.31 -46.16
C ALA A 130 -11.08 -43.11 -46.12
N ARG A 131 -10.76 -42.50 -47.28
CA ARG A 131 -9.95 -41.26 -47.34
C ARG A 131 -10.68 -40.09 -46.66
N GLY A 132 -11.98 -39.94 -46.89
CA GLY A 132 -12.80 -38.90 -46.25
C GLY A 132 -12.87 -39.08 -44.72
N ALA A 133 -13.09 -40.31 -44.25
CA ALA A 133 -13.14 -40.66 -42.83
C ALA A 133 -11.79 -40.43 -42.11
N ARG A 134 -10.64 -40.73 -42.74
CA ARG A 134 -9.34 -40.32 -42.19
C ARG A 134 -9.17 -38.81 -42.14
N LEU A 135 -9.64 -38.08 -43.17
CA LEU A 135 -9.54 -36.62 -43.19
C LEU A 135 -10.43 -35.97 -42.11
N THR A 136 -11.59 -36.54 -41.78
CA THR A 136 -12.42 -36.07 -40.65
C THR A 136 -11.81 -36.46 -39.30
N ALA A 137 -11.34 -37.70 -39.13
CA ALA A 137 -10.60 -38.13 -37.94
C ALA A 137 -9.32 -37.30 -37.68
N ALA A 138 -8.59 -36.92 -38.73
CA ALA A 138 -7.42 -36.05 -38.62
C ALA A 138 -7.80 -34.61 -38.21
N ARG A 139 -8.88 -34.06 -38.76
CA ARG A 139 -9.43 -32.74 -38.36
C ARG A 139 -9.89 -32.75 -36.89
N LEU A 140 -10.55 -33.81 -36.44
CA LEU A 140 -10.97 -34.01 -35.04
C LEU A 140 -9.75 -34.15 -34.11
N SER A 141 -8.76 -34.96 -34.48
CA SER A 141 -7.49 -35.11 -33.75
C SER A 141 -6.74 -33.77 -33.61
N ARG A 142 -6.72 -32.95 -34.66
CA ARG A 142 -6.10 -31.61 -34.64
C ARG A 142 -6.85 -30.65 -33.71
N ALA A 143 -8.18 -30.66 -33.75
CA ALA A 143 -9.01 -29.88 -32.84
C ALA A 143 -8.79 -30.29 -31.37
N GLN A 144 -8.78 -31.60 -31.09
CA GLN A 144 -8.50 -32.15 -29.77
C GLN A 144 -7.12 -31.70 -29.24
N HIS A 145 -6.09 -31.68 -30.08
CA HIS A 145 -4.77 -31.17 -29.70
C HIS A 145 -4.77 -29.67 -29.37
N GLN A 146 -5.55 -28.85 -30.09
CA GLN A 146 -5.69 -27.42 -29.80
C GLN A 146 -6.47 -27.18 -28.49
N ILE A 147 -7.56 -27.93 -28.24
CA ILE A 147 -8.30 -27.94 -26.97
C ILE A 147 -7.39 -28.35 -25.81
N ASN A 148 -6.62 -29.44 -25.95
CA ASN A 148 -5.62 -29.86 -24.96
C ASN A 148 -4.54 -28.79 -24.69
N GLY A 149 -4.15 -28.04 -25.72
CA GLY A 149 -3.24 -26.90 -25.60
C GLY A 149 -3.84 -25.75 -24.77
N GLN A 150 -5.10 -25.37 -25.03
CA GLN A 150 -5.78 -24.32 -24.25
C GLN A 150 -6.13 -24.78 -22.82
N LEU A 151 -6.51 -26.05 -22.60
CA LEU A 151 -6.71 -26.61 -21.25
C LEU A 151 -5.46 -26.42 -20.38
N ARG A 152 -4.27 -26.75 -20.90
CA ARG A 152 -2.98 -26.55 -20.20
C ARG A 152 -2.64 -25.07 -19.97
N LEU A 153 -3.01 -24.19 -20.90
CA LEU A 153 -2.76 -22.75 -20.77
C LEU A 153 -3.69 -22.11 -19.72
N LEU A 154 -4.97 -22.49 -19.72
CA LEU A 154 -5.96 -22.05 -18.74
C LEU A 154 -5.68 -22.60 -17.33
N GLN A 155 -5.13 -23.82 -17.21
CA GLN A 155 -4.60 -24.35 -15.95
C GLN A 155 -3.45 -23.49 -15.41
N ARG A 156 -2.46 -23.14 -16.25
CA ARG A 156 -1.35 -22.27 -15.84
C ARG A 156 -1.80 -20.85 -15.44
N GLN A 157 -2.77 -20.28 -16.16
CA GLN A 157 -3.32 -18.97 -15.79
C GLN A 157 -4.15 -19.06 -14.49
N ARG A 158 -4.78 -20.21 -14.21
CA ARG A 158 -5.44 -20.49 -12.92
C ARG A 158 -4.43 -20.63 -11.77
N GLU A 159 -3.27 -21.24 -12.02
CA GLU A 159 -2.15 -21.30 -11.05
C GLU A 159 -1.60 -19.90 -10.74
N ALA A 160 -1.33 -19.08 -11.76
CA ALA A 160 -0.84 -17.70 -11.59
C ALA A 160 -1.87 -16.82 -10.85
N THR A 161 -3.14 -16.88 -11.26
CA THR A 161 -4.20 -16.11 -10.59
C THR A 161 -4.44 -16.56 -9.15
N ASP A 162 -4.35 -17.85 -8.79
CA ASP A 162 -4.43 -18.26 -7.37
C ASP A 162 -3.22 -17.81 -6.55
N HIS A 163 -2.00 -17.83 -7.10
CA HIS A 163 -0.82 -17.24 -6.45
C HIS A 163 -1.05 -15.75 -6.15
N ARG A 164 -1.47 -14.98 -7.16
CA ARG A 164 -1.82 -13.56 -7.03
C ARG A 164 -2.96 -13.33 -6.03
N LEU A 165 -3.96 -14.21 -5.99
CA LEU A 165 -5.08 -14.16 -5.04
C LEU A 165 -4.60 -14.44 -3.61
N SER A 166 -3.60 -15.32 -3.43
CA SER A 166 -2.92 -15.53 -2.14
C SER A 166 -2.20 -14.26 -1.64
N GLU A 167 -1.63 -13.45 -2.55
CA GLU A 167 -1.03 -12.16 -2.20
C GLU A 167 -2.09 -11.11 -1.78
N VAL A 168 -3.27 -11.12 -2.41
CA VAL A 168 -4.41 -10.29 -1.98
C VAL A 168 -4.93 -10.76 -0.60
N ARG A 169 -5.04 -12.07 -0.36
CA ARG A 169 -5.37 -12.66 0.95
C ARG A 169 -4.32 -12.28 2.01
N LYS A 170 -3.03 -12.29 1.68
CA LYS A 170 -1.89 -11.85 2.53
C LYS A 170 -2.00 -10.36 2.87
N ALA A 171 -2.28 -9.49 1.90
CA ALA A 171 -2.49 -8.06 2.15
C ALA A 171 -3.70 -7.78 3.07
N LEU A 172 -4.78 -8.57 2.97
CA LEU A 172 -5.91 -8.50 3.90
C LEU A 172 -5.51 -8.88 5.34
N LEU A 173 -4.57 -9.82 5.54
CA LEU A 173 -4.03 -10.11 6.87
C LEU A 173 -3.13 -8.98 7.40
N ILE A 174 -2.26 -8.42 6.55
CA ILE A 174 -1.41 -7.26 6.88
C ILE A 174 -2.27 -6.05 7.31
N ASN A 175 -3.37 -5.80 6.61
CA ASN A 175 -4.35 -4.77 6.98
C ASN A 175 -4.96 -5.05 8.36
N GLN A 176 -5.45 -6.26 8.61
CA GLN A 176 -6.03 -6.66 9.91
C GLN A 176 -5.01 -6.54 11.06
N GLN A 177 -3.77 -6.98 10.85
CA GLN A 177 -2.67 -6.82 11.82
C GLN A 177 -2.35 -5.33 12.06
N SER A 178 -2.35 -4.49 11.02
CA SER A 178 -2.14 -3.04 11.14
C SER A 178 -3.20 -2.38 12.03
N VAL A 179 -4.47 -2.75 11.84
CA VAL A 179 -5.60 -2.26 12.65
C VAL A 179 -5.53 -2.79 14.08
N LYS A 180 -5.26 -4.09 14.28
CA LYS A 180 -5.05 -4.70 15.61
C LYS A 180 -3.95 -3.96 16.38
N LEU A 181 -2.78 -3.73 15.77
CA LEU A 181 -1.66 -3.01 16.37
C LEU A 181 -2.04 -1.57 16.76
N ARG A 182 -2.72 -0.83 15.87
CA ARG A 182 -3.22 0.54 16.18
C ARG A 182 -4.29 0.58 17.29
N GLY A 183 -4.89 -0.56 17.62
CA GLY A 183 -5.74 -0.75 18.80
C GLY A 183 -5.01 -0.64 20.15
N TYR A 184 -3.68 -0.81 20.19
CA TYR A 184 -2.87 -0.69 21.41
C TYR A 184 -2.46 0.76 21.75
N ARG A 185 -2.82 1.74 20.93
CA ARG A 185 -2.63 3.18 21.24
C ARG A 185 -3.28 3.56 22.58
N PRO A 186 -2.67 4.44 23.40
CA PRO A 186 -3.29 4.91 24.65
C PRO A 186 -4.53 5.77 24.35
N LYS A 187 -5.45 5.89 25.31
CA LYS A 187 -6.80 6.47 25.09
C LYS A 187 -6.81 7.85 24.40
N SER A 188 -5.84 8.73 24.68
CA SER A 188 -5.73 10.04 24.01
C SER A 188 -5.42 9.94 22.51
N GLU A 189 -4.72 8.88 22.09
CA GLU A 189 -4.26 8.64 20.72
C GLU A 189 -5.21 7.71 19.93
N LYS A 190 -6.36 7.33 20.52
CA LYS A 190 -7.41 6.51 19.88
C LYS A 190 -8.46 7.31 19.11
N ILE A 191 -8.34 8.63 19.04
CA ILE A 191 -9.19 9.46 18.16
C ILE A 191 -8.97 8.97 16.71
N PRO A 192 -10.05 8.73 15.93
CA PRO A 192 -9.91 8.30 14.54
C PRO A 192 -9.13 9.35 13.73
N ASP A 193 -8.19 8.87 12.93
CA ASP A 193 -7.33 9.71 12.10
C ASP A 193 -7.38 9.29 10.62
N LYS A 194 -6.81 10.10 9.72
CA LYS A 194 -6.88 9.84 8.28
C LYS A 194 -6.18 8.53 7.89
N ALA A 195 -5.19 8.05 8.65
CA ALA A 195 -4.60 6.74 8.42
C ALA A 195 -5.51 5.58 8.85
N ASP A 196 -6.42 5.77 9.81
CA ASP A 196 -7.47 4.78 10.10
C ASP A 196 -8.49 4.69 8.95
N SER A 197 -8.90 5.82 8.35
CA SER A 197 -9.76 5.79 7.15
C SER A 197 -9.05 5.22 5.92
N MET A 198 -7.74 5.47 5.76
CA MET A 198 -6.96 4.81 4.70
C MET A 198 -6.87 3.28 4.91
N LEU A 199 -6.84 2.82 6.16
CA LEU A 199 -6.85 1.39 6.50
C LEU A 199 -8.23 0.73 6.25
N THR A 200 -9.35 1.43 6.46
CA THR A 200 -10.67 0.89 6.09
C THR A 200 -10.84 0.84 4.58
N TRP A 201 -10.41 1.87 3.86
CA TRP A 201 -10.44 1.91 2.39
C TRP A 201 -9.59 0.81 1.75
N GLU A 202 -8.33 0.62 2.18
CA GLU A 202 -7.47 -0.48 1.71
C GLU A 202 -8.13 -1.85 1.90
N LYS A 203 -8.81 -2.06 3.03
CA LYS A 203 -9.54 -3.30 3.32
C LYS A 203 -10.72 -3.54 2.38
N GLU A 204 -11.35 -2.47 1.89
CA GLU A 204 -12.49 -2.52 0.98
C GLU A 204 -12.06 -2.73 -0.47
N GLU A 205 -10.99 -2.07 -0.91
CA GLU A 205 -10.41 -2.30 -2.24
C GLU A 205 -9.77 -3.70 -2.36
N LEU A 206 -9.04 -4.16 -1.34
CA LEU A 206 -8.53 -5.54 -1.33
C LEU A 206 -9.66 -6.59 -1.34
N LYS A 207 -10.83 -6.29 -0.72
CA LYS A 207 -12.03 -7.13 -0.87
C LYS A 207 -12.62 -7.07 -2.29
N ARG A 208 -12.61 -5.89 -2.94
CA ARG A 208 -13.06 -5.71 -4.33
C ARG A 208 -12.19 -6.54 -5.28
N MET A 209 -10.86 -6.44 -5.14
CA MET A 209 -9.88 -7.25 -5.89
C MET A 209 -10.09 -8.74 -5.67
N LYS A 210 -10.19 -9.20 -4.40
CA LYS A 210 -10.44 -10.60 -4.07
C LYS A 210 -11.69 -11.13 -4.78
N ARG A 211 -12.80 -10.38 -4.76
CA ARG A 211 -14.05 -10.74 -5.45
C ARG A 211 -13.91 -10.76 -6.98
N LYS A 212 -13.17 -9.82 -7.58
CA LYS A 212 -12.88 -9.80 -9.04
C LYS A 212 -12.18 -11.11 -9.44
N MET A 213 -11.11 -11.46 -8.71
CA MET A 213 -10.33 -12.67 -8.96
C MET A 213 -11.09 -13.96 -8.67
N GLU A 214 -11.86 -14.04 -7.58
CA GLU A 214 -12.66 -15.23 -7.29
C GLU A 214 -13.74 -15.47 -8.35
N LYS A 215 -14.36 -14.40 -8.90
CA LYS A 215 -15.27 -14.51 -10.05
C LYS A 215 -14.58 -14.98 -11.33
N ASP A 216 -13.34 -14.55 -11.58
CA ASP A 216 -12.58 -15.01 -12.75
C ASP A 216 -12.11 -16.47 -12.60
N MET A 217 -11.79 -16.90 -11.38
CA MET A 217 -11.55 -18.32 -11.05
C MET A 217 -12.80 -19.17 -11.30
N GLU A 218 -13.99 -18.73 -10.88
CA GLU A 218 -15.28 -19.38 -11.14
C GLU A 218 -15.54 -19.53 -12.66
N LYS A 219 -15.35 -18.46 -13.45
CA LYS A 219 -15.43 -18.53 -14.93
C LYS A 219 -14.46 -19.57 -15.49
N SER A 220 -13.20 -19.53 -15.06
CA SER A 220 -12.16 -20.43 -15.57
C SER A 220 -12.50 -21.89 -15.29
N GLU A 221 -13.13 -22.19 -14.16
CA GLU A 221 -13.55 -23.56 -13.83
C GLU A 221 -14.74 -24.03 -14.69
N ALA A 222 -15.71 -23.16 -14.96
CA ALA A 222 -16.80 -23.47 -15.88
C ALA A 222 -16.26 -23.78 -17.29
N LEU A 223 -15.31 -22.97 -17.78
CA LEU A 223 -14.65 -23.16 -19.08
C LEU A 223 -13.75 -24.41 -19.11
N LEU A 224 -13.03 -24.73 -18.04
CA LEU A 224 -12.27 -25.98 -17.94
C LEU A 224 -13.18 -27.22 -18.04
N LYS A 225 -14.39 -27.17 -17.47
CA LYS A 225 -15.39 -28.24 -17.55
C LYS A 225 -15.95 -28.39 -18.98
N THR A 226 -16.32 -27.31 -19.65
CA THR A 226 -16.84 -27.37 -21.04
C THR A 226 -15.77 -27.71 -22.08
N LEU A 227 -14.53 -27.26 -21.89
CA LEU A 227 -13.38 -27.67 -22.70
C LEU A 227 -13.05 -29.16 -22.50
N ALA A 228 -13.19 -29.70 -21.28
CA ALA A 228 -13.00 -31.12 -21.02
C ALA A 228 -14.08 -31.98 -21.70
N SER A 229 -15.37 -31.61 -21.60
CA SER A 229 -16.44 -32.34 -22.30
C SER A 229 -16.29 -32.24 -23.83
N CYS A 230 -15.89 -31.08 -24.37
CA CYS A 230 -15.61 -30.91 -25.79
C CYS A 230 -14.40 -31.75 -26.26
N ARG A 231 -13.34 -31.85 -25.46
CA ARG A 231 -12.22 -32.78 -25.72
C ARG A 231 -12.73 -34.22 -25.84
N ASP A 232 -13.61 -34.64 -24.96
CA ASP A 232 -14.06 -36.03 -24.87
C ASP A 232 -15.07 -36.40 -25.96
N THR A 233 -15.93 -35.48 -26.39
CA THR A 233 -16.76 -35.67 -27.60
C THR A 233 -15.90 -35.71 -28.87
N LEU A 234 -14.88 -34.84 -29.01
CA LEU A 234 -13.93 -34.91 -30.11
C LEU A 234 -13.16 -36.25 -30.15
N VAL A 235 -12.79 -36.80 -28.99
CA VAL A 235 -12.17 -38.14 -28.87
C VAL A 235 -13.13 -39.24 -29.30
N PHE A 236 -14.39 -39.18 -28.86
CA PHE A 236 -15.41 -40.15 -29.24
C PHE A 236 -15.63 -40.16 -30.76
N CYS A 237 -15.93 -39.00 -31.37
CA CYS A 237 -16.11 -38.86 -32.81
C CYS A 237 -14.84 -39.26 -33.60
N CYS A 238 -13.64 -39.04 -33.07
CA CYS A 238 -12.41 -39.46 -33.74
C CYS A 238 -12.25 -40.99 -33.74
N LYS A 239 -12.48 -41.67 -32.61
CA LYS A 239 -12.44 -43.14 -32.51
C LYS A 239 -13.46 -43.80 -33.46
N GLU A 240 -14.69 -43.31 -33.40
CA GLU A 240 -15.78 -43.64 -34.33
C GLU A 240 -15.34 -43.62 -35.80
N ARG A 241 -14.76 -42.50 -36.27
CA ARG A 241 -14.36 -42.38 -37.68
C ARG A 241 -13.09 -43.19 -38.05
N LEU A 242 -12.30 -43.63 -37.07
CA LEU A 242 -11.11 -44.46 -37.32
C LEU A 242 -11.44 -45.96 -37.51
N GLN A 243 -12.49 -46.48 -36.87
CA GLN A 243 -12.95 -47.87 -37.04
C GLN A 243 -13.24 -48.21 -38.51
N ALA A 244 -13.75 -47.23 -39.28
CA ALA A 244 -14.05 -47.41 -40.70
C ALA A 244 -12.81 -47.46 -41.63
N VAL A 245 -11.57 -47.41 -41.09
CA VAL A 245 -10.35 -47.22 -41.90
C VAL A 245 -9.09 -47.96 -41.43
N GLU A 246 -9.25 -49.16 -40.87
CA GLU A 246 -8.13 -49.97 -40.37
C GLU A 246 -7.08 -50.33 -41.45
N LEU A 247 -7.50 -50.48 -42.71
CA LEU A 247 -6.64 -50.93 -43.83
C LEU A 247 -5.71 -49.86 -44.45
N MET A 248 -5.56 -48.66 -43.87
CA MET A 248 -4.64 -47.63 -44.40
C MET A 248 -3.56 -47.20 -43.40
N ASN A 249 -2.31 -47.15 -43.88
CA ASN A 249 -1.12 -46.91 -43.04
C ASN A 249 -0.55 -45.48 -43.11
N GLN A 250 -1.25 -44.53 -43.75
CA GLN A 250 -0.81 -43.13 -43.81
C GLN A 250 -1.08 -42.40 -42.48
N PRO A 251 -0.08 -41.77 -41.84
CA PRO A 251 -0.28 -41.01 -40.59
C PRO A 251 -1.16 -39.78 -40.83
N LEU A 252 -1.99 -39.43 -39.84
CA LEU A 252 -3.04 -38.43 -39.97
C LEU A 252 -2.52 -37.03 -40.34
N ASP A 253 -1.34 -36.65 -39.85
CA ASP A 253 -0.74 -35.34 -40.17
C ASP A 253 -0.42 -35.19 -41.66
N LYS A 254 0.11 -36.24 -42.31
CA LYS A 254 0.36 -36.23 -43.77
C LYS A 254 -0.93 -36.11 -44.58
N ILE A 255 -2.05 -36.60 -44.06
CA ILE A 255 -3.38 -36.47 -44.69
C ILE A 255 -3.89 -35.02 -44.56
N LEU A 256 -3.59 -34.32 -43.45
CA LEU A 256 -3.84 -32.89 -43.33
C LEU A 256 -2.96 -32.09 -44.30
N GLU A 257 -1.66 -32.37 -44.37
CA GLU A 257 -0.73 -31.71 -45.31
C GLU A 257 -1.23 -31.84 -46.76
N GLN A 258 -1.56 -33.07 -47.21
CA GLN A 258 -2.06 -33.36 -48.55
C GLN A 258 -3.41 -32.68 -48.86
N ALA A 259 -4.31 -32.57 -47.87
CA ALA A 259 -5.61 -31.93 -48.06
C ALA A 259 -5.56 -30.39 -48.11
N GLY A 260 -4.39 -29.77 -47.94
CA GLY A 260 -4.15 -28.34 -48.17
C GLY A 260 -4.75 -27.42 -47.11
N ARG A 261 -4.76 -26.10 -47.35
CA ARG A 261 -5.17 -25.08 -46.35
C ARG A 261 -6.65 -25.14 -45.92
N HIS A 262 -7.50 -25.95 -46.58
CA HIS A 262 -8.85 -26.29 -46.09
C HIS A 262 -8.86 -27.42 -45.02
N SER A 263 -7.77 -28.19 -44.88
CA SER A 263 -7.61 -29.17 -43.79
C SER A 263 -7.13 -28.54 -42.49
N TRP A 264 -6.47 -27.37 -42.60
CA TRP A 264 -5.92 -26.60 -41.50
C TRP A 264 -7.04 -26.00 -40.66
N VAL A 265 -7.53 -26.84 -39.76
CA VAL A 265 -8.36 -26.51 -38.62
C VAL A 265 -7.46 -25.77 -37.59
N ASP A 266 -6.96 -24.61 -38.00
CA ASP A 266 -6.49 -23.56 -37.09
C ASP A 266 -7.74 -22.81 -36.63
N LEU A 267 -8.34 -23.29 -35.54
CA LEU A 267 -9.67 -22.90 -35.07
C LEU A 267 -9.80 -21.40 -34.72
N SER A 268 -8.67 -20.67 -34.66
CA SER A 268 -8.58 -19.24 -34.38
C SER A 268 -7.89 -18.41 -35.49
N ARG A 269 -7.92 -18.85 -36.75
CA ARG A 269 -7.36 -18.06 -37.88
C ARG A 269 -8.48 -17.51 -38.77
N VAL A 270 -8.47 -16.20 -39.00
CA VAL A 270 -9.41 -15.52 -39.91
C VAL A 270 -9.31 -16.13 -41.31
N PRO A 271 -10.44 -16.48 -41.98
CA PRO A 271 -10.41 -17.07 -43.32
C PRO A 271 -9.75 -16.15 -44.36
N THR A 272 -8.57 -16.54 -44.86
CA THR A 272 -7.88 -15.79 -45.92
C THR A 272 -8.53 -16.04 -47.28
N PRO A 273 -8.76 -15.02 -48.14
CA PRO A 273 -9.59 -15.13 -49.35
C PRO A 273 -9.00 -16.01 -50.48
N ARG A 274 -7.78 -16.54 -50.35
CA ARG A 274 -7.17 -17.49 -51.30
C ARG A 274 -7.02 -18.87 -50.63
N THR A 275 -8.03 -19.73 -50.78
CA THR A 275 -8.08 -21.05 -50.14
C THR A 275 -7.82 -22.19 -51.14
N GLN A 276 -6.70 -22.91 -50.99
CA GLN A 276 -6.37 -24.15 -51.74
C GLN A 276 -6.56 -25.39 -50.86
N GLY A 277 -6.97 -26.52 -51.47
CA GLY A 277 -7.17 -27.80 -50.79
C GLY A 277 -8.59 -28.35 -50.90
N LEU A 278 -8.88 -29.45 -50.19
CA LEU A 278 -10.19 -30.11 -50.18
C LEU A 278 -11.14 -29.47 -49.16
N LYS A 279 -12.20 -28.81 -49.65
CA LYS A 279 -13.33 -28.36 -48.82
C LYS A 279 -13.88 -29.52 -47.98
N THR A 280 -14.39 -29.24 -46.79
CA THR A 280 -15.29 -30.16 -46.10
C THR A 280 -16.53 -30.39 -46.97
N PRO A 281 -17.01 -31.64 -47.17
CA PRO A 281 -18.35 -31.87 -47.69
C PRO A 281 -19.40 -31.28 -46.72
N PRO A 282 -20.65 -31.06 -47.16
CA PRO A 282 -21.75 -30.81 -46.24
C PRO A 282 -21.90 -31.98 -45.25
N PRO A 283 -22.46 -31.75 -44.05
CA PRO A 283 -22.73 -32.84 -43.12
C PRO A 283 -23.78 -33.79 -43.68
N ASP A 284 -23.51 -35.08 -43.59
CA ASP A 284 -24.31 -36.17 -44.14
C ASP A 284 -24.40 -37.28 -43.07
N PRO A 285 -25.60 -37.75 -42.66
CA PRO A 285 -25.75 -38.78 -41.63
C PRO A 285 -25.16 -40.15 -42.03
N VAL A 286 -25.03 -40.45 -43.33
CA VAL A 286 -24.44 -41.70 -43.85
C VAL A 286 -23.01 -41.49 -44.35
N GLY A 287 -22.64 -40.23 -44.63
CA GLY A 287 -21.35 -39.85 -45.21
C GLY A 287 -20.18 -39.78 -44.21
N THR A 288 -18.99 -39.52 -44.76
CA THR A 288 -17.71 -39.47 -44.02
C THR A 288 -17.61 -38.36 -42.96
N TYR A 289 -18.59 -37.45 -42.93
CA TYR A 289 -18.63 -36.26 -42.10
C TYR A 289 -20.06 -36.09 -41.55
N THR A 290 -20.32 -36.68 -40.39
CA THR A 290 -21.66 -36.65 -39.78
C THR A 290 -21.98 -35.30 -39.12
N PRO A 291 -23.27 -35.01 -38.87
CA PRO A 291 -23.66 -33.85 -38.06
C PRO A 291 -23.00 -33.80 -36.67
N GLU A 292 -22.69 -34.92 -36.00
CA GLU A 292 -21.96 -34.87 -34.70
C GLU A 292 -20.52 -34.38 -34.89
N CYS A 293 -19.84 -34.82 -35.96
CA CYS A 293 -18.51 -34.32 -36.30
C CYS A 293 -18.53 -32.81 -36.59
N ALA A 294 -19.60 -32.31 -37.22
CA ALA A 294 -19.76 -30.90 -37.54
C ALA A 294 -20.06 -30.03 -36.30
N THR A 295 -20.94 -30.50 -35.41
CA THR A 295 -21.25 -29.81 -34.15
C THR A 295 -20.05 -29.78 -33.21
N ALA A 296 -19.37 -30.92 -32.98
CA ALA A 296 -18.18 -30.97 -32.13
C ALA A 296 -17.05 -30.05 -32.63
N LEU A 297 -16.83 -29.96 -33.94
CA LEU A 297 -15.85 -29.02 -34.52
C LEU A 297 -16.32 -27.54 -34.47
N TYR A 298 -17.63 -27.27 -34.46
CA TYR A 298 -18.16 -25.91 -34.26
C TYR A 298 -18.04 -25.46 -32.80
N GLU A 299 -18.38 -26.32 -31.85
CA GLU A 299 -18.21 -26.04 -30.42
C GLU A 299 -16.73 -25.85 -30.06
N ALA A 300 -15.84 -26.64 -30.65
CA ALA A 300 -14.40 -26.44 -30.51
C ALA A 300 -13.94 -25.05 -31.02
N LYS A 301 -14.52 -24.53 -32.12
CA LYS A 301 -14.24 -23.13 -32.56
C LYS A 301 -14.69 -22.12 -31.52
N ARG A 302 -15.94 -22.25 -31.05
CA ARG A 302 -16.55 -21.34 -30.08
C ARG A 302 -15.74 -21.29 -28.79
N LEU A 303 -15.51 -22.46 -28.17
CA LEU A 303 -14.81 -22.59 -26.90
C LEU A 303 -13.34 -22.15 -26.98
N LEU A 304 -12.66 -22.28 -28.12
CA LEU A 304 -11.28 -21.81 -28.31
C LEU A 304 -11.15 -20.30 -28.54
N MET A 305 -12.23 -19.61 -28.92
CA MET A 305 -12.29 -18.15 -28.90
C MET A 305 -12.62 -17.67 -27.49
N GLU A 306 -13.68 -18.21 -26.88
CA GLU A 306 -14.09 -17.92 -25.50
C GLU A 306 -12.93 -18.15 -24.50
N SER A 307 -12.13 -19.21 -24.66
CA SER A 307 -10.97 -19.46 -23.80
C SER A 307 -9.83 -18.48 -24.01
N LYS A 308 -9.67 -17.90 -25.21
CA LYS A 308 -8.61 -16.91 -25.51
C LYS A 308 -8.98 -15.54 -24.98
N ASP A 309 -10.22 -15.12 -25.20
CA ASP A 309 -10.72 -13.83 -24.73
C ASP A 309 -10.70 -13.80 -23.19
N THR A 310 -11.13 -14.90 -22.54
CA THR A 310 -11.04 -15.01 -21.07
C THR A 310 -9.62 -15.16 -20.53
N LEU A 311 -8.68 -15.78 -21.25
CA LEU A 311 -7.26 -15.77 -20.89
C LEU A 311 -6.67 -14.35 -20.92
N LEU A 312 -7.00 -13.55 -21.93
CA LEU A 312 -6.56 -12.15 -22.05
C LEU A 312 -7.16 -11.30 -20.93
N ASP A 313 -8.46 -11.44 -20.64
CA ASP A 313 -9.11 -10.80 -19.49
C ASP A 313 -8.46 -11.20 -18.17
N MET A 314 -8.17 -12.49 -17.95
CA MET A 314 -7.55 -12.99 -16.70
C MET A 314 -6.13 -12.44 -16.52
N ALA A 315 -5.31 -12.44 -17.58
CA ALA A 315 -3.94 -11.90 -17.52
C ALA A 315 -3.95 -10.40 -17.23
N LYS A 316 -4.78 -9.63 -17.95
CA LYS A 316 -4.96 -8.19 -17.68
C LYS A 316 -5.48 -7.93 -16.27
N ASN A 317 -6.42 -8.74 -15.77
CA ASN A 317 -6.94 -8.61 -14.42
C ASN A 317 -5.88 -8.93 -13.35
N GLU A 318 -4.95 -9.84 -13.63
CA GLU A 318 -3.79 -10.11 -12.78
C GLU A 318 -2.86 -8.89 -12.69
N GLU A 319 -2.50 -8.30 -13.83
CA GLU A 319 -1.66 -7.09 -13.93
C GLU A 319 -2.33 -5.86 -13.29
N ASP A 320 -3.61 -5.58 -13.62
CA ASP A 320 -4.43 -4.53 -12.98
C ASP A 320 -4.36 -4.64 -11.45
N THR A 321 -4.60 -5.83 -10.90
CA THR A 321 -4.60 -6.02 -9.43
C THR A 321 -3.20 -5.90 -8.83
N ARG A 322 -2.14 -6.21 -9.58
CA ARG A 322 -0.74 -6.05 -9.14
C ARG A 322 -0.40 -4.59 -8.97
N GLU A 323 -0.64 -3.77 -9.98
CA GLU A 323 -0.37 -2.33 -9.91
C GLU A 323 -1.23 -1.65 -8.84
N GLN A 324 -2.54 -1.90 -8.85
CA GLN A 324 -3.46 -1.29 -7.87
C GLN A 324 -3.11 -1.70 -6.44
N GLN A 325 -2.77 -2.97 -6.17
CA GLN A 325 -2.36 -3.38 -4.81
C GLN A 325 -1.08 -2.65 -4.36
N GLN A 326 -0.09 -2.51 -5.26
CA GLN A 326 1.15 -1.81 -4.93
C GLN A 326 0.87 -0.32 -4.64
N GLN A 327 0.16 0.37 -5.54
CA GLN A 327 -0.23 1.78 -5.38
C GLN A 327 -1.00 2.04 -4.09
N ILE A 328 -2.03 1.24 -3.80
CA ILE A 328 -2.81 1.33 -2.55
C ILE A 328 -1.90 1.12 -1.34
N SER A 329 -1.10 0.06 -1.36
CA SER A 329 -0.22 -0.26 -0.24
C SER A 329 0.80 0.86 0.02
N ASP A 330 1.39 1.44 -1.03
CA ASP A 330 2.33 2.55 -0.94
C ASP A 330 1.65 3.81 -0.39
N HIS A 331 0.44 4.14 -0.85
CA HIS A 331 -0.33 5.28 -0.37
C HIS A 331 -0.71 5.16 1.13
N VAL A 332 -1.08 3.96 1.59
CA VAL A 332 -1.32 3.69 3.03
C VAL A 332 -0.01 3.72 3.83
N CYS A 333 1.09 3.17 3.30
CA CYS A 333 2.39 3.24 3.98
C CYS A 333 2.89 4.68 4.12
N ALA A 334 2.74 5.51 3.09
CA ALA A 334 3.06 6.93 3.13
C ALA A 334 2.21 7.69 4.18
N SER A 335 0.90 7.42 4.22
CA SER A 335 -0.02 8.00 5.19
C SER A 335 0.35 7.64 6.64
N LEU A 336 0.66 6.36 6.90
CA LEU A 336 1.12 5.89 8.21
C LEU A 336 2.47 6.51 8.60
N ALA A 337 3.43 6.59 7.67
CA ALA A 337 4.72 7.21 7.90
C ALA A 337 4.63 8.74 8.10
N GLN A 338 3.65 9.40 7.51
CA GLN A 338 3.34 10.80 7.79
C GLN A 338 2.73 10.98 9.18
N LYS A 339 1.72 10.18 9.56
CA LYS A 339 1.12 10.20 10.90
C LYS A 339 2.16 9.96 12.00
N MET A 340 3.10 9.05 11.77
CA MET A 340 4.24 8.80 12.66
C MET A 340 5.15 10.03 12.81
N ARG A 341 5.45 10.74 11.70
CA ARG A 341 6.23 12.00 11.71
C ARG A 341 5.50 13.14 12.43
N GLU A 342 4.20 13.31 12.21
CA GLU A 342 3.39 14.29 12.94
C GLU A 342 3.34 13.97 14.46
N THR A 343 3.29 12.69 14.83
CA THR A 343 3.32 12.27 16.24
C THR A 343 4.69 12.54 16.88
N LEU A 344 5.78 12.34 16.14
CA LEU A 344 7.15 12.71 16.54
C LEU A 344 7.26 14.23 16.80
N GLU A 345 6.80 15.10 15.89
CA GLU A 345 6.80 16.55 16.10
C GLU A 345 6.09 16.96 17.41
N LEU A 346 4.92 16.37 17.69
CA LEU A 346 4.15 16.68 18.90
C LEU A 346 4.86 16.20 20.17
N LYS A 347 5.47 15.00 20.12
CA LYS A 347 6.30 14.46 21.21
C LYS A 347 7.50 15.38 21.48
N ASP A 348 8.18 15.86 20.45
CA ASP A 348 9.40 16.66 20.60
C ASP A 348 9.08 18.08 21.11
N ARG A 349 7.96 18.69 20.69
CA ARG A 349 7.43 19.93 21.29
C ARG A 349 7.10 19.77 22.78
N LEU A 350 6.49 18.64 23.18
CA LEU A 350 6.24 18.33 24.59
C LEU A 350 7.53 18.10 25.39
N ASN A 351 8.54 17.45 24.78
CA ASN A 351 9.84 17.24 25.41
C ASN A 351 10.59 18.57 25.65
N MET A 352 10.60 19.48 24.66
CA MET A 352 11.15 20.83 24.81
C MET A 352 10.44 21.62 25.93
N THR A 353 9.10 21.59 25.93
CA THR A 353 8.28 22.21 26.98
C THR A 353 8.64 21.65 28.37
N LEU A 354 8.78 20.32 28.48
CA LEU A 354 9.18 19.65 29.72
C LEU A 354 10.61 20.03 30.14
N GLY A 355 11.52 20.32 29.20
CA GLY A 355 12.86 20.86 29.46
C GLY A 355 12.81 22.25 30.10
N LEU A 356 12.07 23.18 29.50
CA LEU A 356 11.86 24.54 30.03
C LEU A 356 11.26 24.51 31.44
N MET A 357 10.24 23.66 31.65
CA MET A 357 9.61 23.47 32.96
C MET A 357 10.55 22.90 34.03
N ARG A 358 11.49 22.02 33.67
CA ARG A 358 12.52 21.56 34.63
C ARG A 358 13.41 22.72 35.07
N ALA A 359 13.81 23.59 34.13
CA ALA A 359 14.66 24.75 34.41
C ALA A 359 13.95 25.85 35.22
N THR A 360 12.64 26.04 35.10
CA THR A 360 11.88 26.95 35.99
C THR A 360 11.59 26.32 37.34
N VAL A 361 11.21 25.04 37.42
CA VAL A 361 11.02 24.34 38.70
C VAL A 361 12.30 24.39 39.54
N HIS A 362 13.47 24.08 38.96
CA HIS A 362 14.73 24.11 39.68
C HIS A 362 15.07 25.52 40.20
N ARG A 363 14.90 26.55 39.37
CA ARG A 363 15.04 27.97 39.79
C ARG A 363 14.09 28.33 40.93
N CYS A 364 12.79 28.07 40.80
CA CYS A 364 11.80 28.37 41.84
C CYS A 364 12.09 27.62 43.15
N THR A 365 12.60 26.38 43.07
CA THR A 365 13.03 25.60 44.25
C THR A 365 14.20 26.28 44.95
N LYS A 366 15.25 26.69 44.20
CA LYS A 366 16.41 27.41 44.74
C LYS A 366 16.01 28.73 45.38
N PHE A 367 15.19 29.54 44.70
CA PHE A 367 14.71 30.81 45.24
C PHE A 367 13.82 30.64 46.49
N SER A 368 13.00 29.58 46.56
CA SER A 368 12.22 29.25 47.76
C SER A 368 13.12 28.93 48.96
N GLN A 369 14.18 28.13 48.73
CA GLN A 369 15.20 27.81 49.73
C GLN A 369 15.93 29.08 50.20
N GLU A 370 16.38 29.93 49.28
CA GLU A 370 17.07 31.20 49.59
C GLU A 370 16.19 32.17 50.40
N MET A 371 14.91 32.28 50.06
CA MET A 371 13.95 33.06 50.86
C MET A 371 13.73 32.47 52.25
N CYS A 372 13.69 31.14 52.39
CA CYS A 372 13.56 30.49 53.70
C CYS A 372 14.81 30.67 54.58
N ILE A 373 16.01 30.63 53.99
CA ILE A 373 17.28 30.97 54.66
C ILE A 373 17.26 32.44 55.11
N THR A 374 16.87 33.35 54.20
CA THR A 374 16.72 34.79 54.50
C THR A 374 15.73 35.03 55.64
N ARG A 375 14.59 34.32 55.66
CA ARG A 375 13.60 34.39 56.75
C ARG A 375 14.19 33.90 58.08
N GLY A 376 15.06 32.89 58.06
CA GLY A 376 15.80 32.44 59.23
C GLY A 376 16.76 33.53 59.75
N LEU A 377 17.58 34.09 58.87
CA LEU A 377 18.55 35.14 59.19
C LEU A 377 17.89 36.41 59.75
N VAL A 378 16.82 36.92 59.10
CA VAL A 378 16.09 38.11 59.56
C VAL A 378 15.37 37.86 60.89
N LYS A 379 14.98 36.62 61.19
CA LYS A 379 14.43 36.24 62.50
C LYS A 379 15.49 35.99 63.59
N GLY A 380 16.79 36.08 63.28
CA GLY A 380 17.89 35.94 64.23
C GLY A 380 18.08 34.53 64.83
N PRO A 381 19.17 34.30 65.58
CA PRO A 381 19.60 32.98 66.01
C PRO A 381 18.58 32.27 66.93
N LEU A 382 18.32 30.99 66.66
CA LEU A 382 17.48 30.10 67.48
C LEU A 382 18.27 29.29 68.53
N SER A 383 19.61 29.31 68.46
CA SER A 383 20.53 28.54 69.32
C SER A 383 21.68 29.43 69.80
N LYS A 384 22.23 29.11 70.98
CA LYS A 384 23.48 29.71 71.50
C LYS A 384 24.68 29.51 70.57
N SER A 385 24.65 28.52 69.68
CA SER A 385 25.72 28.24 68.70
C SER A 385 25.85 29.26 67.56
N HIS A 386 25.02 30.31 67.54
CA HIS A 386 24.97 31.29 66.44
C HIS A 386 25.04 32.75 66.91
N LEU A 387 25.71 33.00 68.04
CA LEU A 387 25.85 34.34 68.65
C LEU A 387 26.55 35.37 67.75
N GLU A 388 27.36 34.93 66.79
CA GLU A 388 27.99 35.80 65.77
C GLU A 388 26.97 36.39 64.76
N THR A 389 25.77 35.82 64.70
CA THR A 389 24.65 36.39 63.91
C THR A 389 23.78 37.29 64.79
N ARG A 390 23.50 38.50 64.29
CA ARG A 390 22.94 39.63 65.06
C ARG A 390 21.65 39.28 65.82
N GLU A 391 21.50 39.87 67.01
CA GLU A 391 20.45 39.55 67.98
C GLU A 391 19.01 39.80 67.50
N LYS A 392 18.07 39.09 68.14
CA LYS A 392 16.63 39.22 67.95
C LYS A 392 16.04 40.49 68.56
N LEU A 393 15.06 41.07 67.87
CA LEU A 393 14.22 42.16 68.38
C LEU A 393 13.36 41.76 69.59
N ASP A 394 13.00 40.48 69.71
CA ASP A 394 12.22 39.94 70.84
C ASP A 394 12.98 39.86 72.18
N ARG A 395 14.25 40.27 72.22
CA ARG A 395 15.08 40.20 73.44
C ARG A 395 14.45 40.99 74.60
N PRO A 396 14.56 40.51 75.86
CA PRO A 396 13.96 41.17 77.02
C PRO A 396 14.30 42.66 77.14
N LEU A 397 15.53 43.06 76.78
CA LEU A 397 15.96 44.46 76.75
C LEU A 397 15.05 45.36 75.89
N VAL A 398 14.70 44.92 74.67
CA VAL A 398 13.83 45.67 73.76
C VAL A 398 12.38 45.64 74.22
N ARG A 399 11.92 44.50 74.74
CA ARG A 399 10.58 44.35 75.34
C ARG A 399 10.42 45.14 76.65
N MET A 400 11.51 45.49 77.34
CA MET A 400 11.53 46.40 78.48
C MET A 400 11.53 47.85 78.03
N TYR A 401 12.38 48.20 77.05
CA TYR A 401 12.42 49.55 76.46
C TYR A 401 11.03 49.96 75.97
N GLN A 402 10.41 49.14 75.11
CA GLN A 402 9.08 49.36 74.51
C GLN A 402 7.90 49.44 75.51
N ARG A 403 8.10 49.27 76.82
CA ARG A 403 7.05 49.50 77.84
C ARG A 403 6.84 50.98 78.15
N HIS A 404 7.79 51.85 77.84
CA HIS A 404 7.65 53.29 78.08
C HIS A 404 6.91 53.97 76.92
N VAL A 405 5.94 54.81 77.25
CA VAL A 405 5.19 55.60 76.25
C VAL A 405 6.17 56.48 75.45
N GLY A 406 6.11 56.39 74.12
CA GLY A 406 7.00 57.12 73.20
C GLY A 406 8.24 56.34 72.70
N THR A 407 8.60 55.21 73.32
CA THR A 407 9.83 54.44 72.98
C THR A 407 9.66 53.38 71.88
N GLN A 408 8.82 53.65 70.89
CA GLN A 408 8.62 52.74 69.76
C GLN A 408 9.86 52.73 68.85
N LEU A 409 10.52 51.58 68.69
CA LEU A 409 11.61 51.40 67.73
C LEU A 409 11.05 51.25 66.30
N PRO A 410 11.22 52.24 65.38
CA PRO A 410 10.72 52.13 64.02
C PRO A 410 11.45 51.05 63.21
N GLU A 411 12.66 50.64 63.61
CA GLU A 411 13.39 49.52 63.02
C GLU A 411 12.63 48.21 63.26
N ALA A 412 12.05 48.04 64.44
CA ALA A 412 11.35 46.80 64.80
C ALA A 412 10.06 46.62 63.99
N THR A 413 9.29 47.69 63.80
CA THR A 413 8.08 47.64 62.96
C THR A 413 8.43 47.49 61.48
N ARG A 414 9.49 48.15 60.99
CA ARG A 414 10.00 47.98 59.61
C ARG A 414 10.49 46.54 59.36
N LEU A 415 11.19 45.93 60.32
CA LEU A 415 11.67 44.54 60.21
C LEU A 415 10.52 43.52 60.30
N ALA A 416 9.52 43.73 61.16
CA ALA A 416 8.31 42.90 61.20
C ALA A 416 7.55 42.95 59.86
N GLN A 417 7.34 44.15 59.31
CA GLN A 417 6.77 44.32 57.97
C GLN A 417 7.63 43.65 56.88
N GLY A 418 8.95 43.63 57.04
CA GLY A 418 9.88 42.92 56.17
C GLY A 418 9.69 41.40 56.23
N THR A 419 9.63 40.81 57.44
CA THR A 419 9.38 39.38 57.62
C THR A 419 8.01 38.95 57.11
N ASP A 420 6.99 39.79 57.25
CA ASP A 420 5.65 39.52 56.73
C ASP A 420 5.60 39.53 55.20
N LYS A 421 6.23 40.53 54.57
CA LYS A 421 6.37 40.61 53.11
C LYS A 421 7.12 39.39 52.58
N LEU A 422 8.17 38.96 53.27
CA LEU A 422 8.93 37.75 52.92
C LEU A 422 8.12 36.46 53.13
N GLN A 423 7.37 36.34 54.22
CA GLN A 423 6.53 35.18 54.50
C GLN A 423 5.41 35.00 53.46
N ARG A 424 4.73 36.10 53.08
CA ARG A 424 3.72 36.09 52.00
C ARG A 424 4.34 35.69 50.65
N ARG A 425 5.54 36.18 50.36
CA ARG A 425 6.31 35.84 49.14
C ARG A 425 6.74 34.36 49.12
N ILE A 426 7.14 33.77 50.25
CA ILE A 426 7.44 32.33 50.36
C ILE A 426 6.19 31.50 50.03
N SER A 427 5.05 31.79 50.66
CA SER A 427 3.79 31.09 50.41
C SER A 427 3.38 31.13 48.93
N HIS A 428 3.47 32.30 48.29
CA HIS A 428 3.18 32.48 46.86
C HIS A 428 4.14 31.68 45.95
N VAL A 429 5.43 31.59 46.30
CA VAL A 429 6.40 30.76 45.56
C VAL A 429 6.12 29.27 45.75
N GLU A 430 5.69 28.82 46.93
CA GLU A 430 5.27 27.44 47.17
C GLU A 430 4.01 27.07 46.38
N GLU A 431 3.04 27.98 46.24
CA GLU A 431 1.84 27.81 45.41
C GLU A 431 2.19 27.70 43.92
N ASN A 432 2.97 28.65 43.40
CA ASN A 432 3.55 28.60 42.05
C ASN A 432 4.31 27.27 41.79
N LEU A 433 5.05 26.77 42.78
CA LEU A 433 5.81 25.52 42.66
C LEU A 433 4.89 24.28 42.65
N LYS A 434 3.79 24.28 43.44
CA LYS A 434 2.74 23.24 43.37
C LYS A 434 2.07 23.23 41.99
N GLU A 435 1.74 24.41 41.45
CA GLU A 435 1.20 24.54 40.09
C GLU A 435 2.17 24.02 39.02
N LEU A 436 3.42 24.48 39.02
CA LEU A 436 4.48 24.03 38.10
C LEU A 436 4.64 22.49 38.15
N LEU A 437 4.61 21.87 39.33
CA LEU A 437 4.74 20.43 39.48
C LEU A 437 3.50 19.67 38.98
N SER A 438 2.29 20.18 39.18
CA SER A 438 1.06 19.58 38.64
C SER A 438 1.04 19.65 37.11
N MET A 439 1.36 20.82 36.54
CA MET A 439 1.48 21.04 35.10
C MET A 439 2.58 20.15 34.49
N ARG A 440 3.72 19.98 35.20
CA ARG A 440 4.80 19.07 34.79
C ARG A 440 4.33 17.62 34.72
N LYS A 441 3.52 17.13 35.68
CA LYS A 441 2.93 15.78 35.63
C LYS A 441 2.03 15.63 34.39
N ASN A 442 1.18 16.61 34.10
CA ASN A 442 0.28 16.61 32.95
C ASN A 442 1.03 16.60 31.60
N VAL A 443 2.08 17.41 31.45
CA VAL A 443 2.96 17.39 30.26
C VAL A 443 3.69 16.05 30.13
N THR A 444 4.19 15.48 31.24
CA THR A 444 4.89 14.19 31.24
C THR A 444 3.96 13.03 30.84
N TRP A 445 2.71 13.03 31.31
CA TRP A 445 1.68 12.08 30.90
C TRP A 445 1.38 12.16 29.40
N SER A 446 1.16 13.38 28.88
CA SER A 446 0.93 13.62 27.44
C SER A 446 2.12 13.17 26.58
N LEU A 447 3.35 13.45 27.02
CA LEU A 447 4.59 13.02 26.36
C LEU A 447 4.70 11.48 26.30
N ASN A 448 4.37 10.79 27.38
CA ASN A 448 4.36 9.32 27.42
C ASN A 448 3.28 8.74 26.49
N CYS A 449 2.09 9.34 26.44
CA CYS A 449 1.05 8.94 25.48
C CYS A 449 1.48 9.12 24.02
N LYS A 450 2.11 10.25 23.68
CA LYS A 450 2.66 10.49 22.32
C LYS A 450 3.80 9.53 21.99
N LYS A 451 4.66 9.18 22.95
CA LYS A 451 5.70 8.15 22.77
C LYS A 451 5.08 6.79 22.41
N ILE A 452 4.16 6.28 23.24
CA ILE A 452 3.52 4.96 22.99
C ILE A 452 2.73 4.99 21.67
N GLY A 453 2.08 6.11 21.33
CA GLY A 453 1.45 6.32 20.03
C GLY A 453 2.43 6.15 18.86
N GLN A 454 3.58 6.85 18.91
CA GLN A 454 4.64 6.75 17.90
C GLN A 454 5.20 5.33 17.81
N ASP A 455 5.49 4.69 18.95
CA ASP A 455 6.05 3.33 19.01
C ASP A 455 5.09 2.30 18.38
N VAL A 456 3.77 2.48 18.53
CA VAL A 456 2.75 1.66 17.87
C VAL A 456 2.73 1.88 16.35
N ASP A 457 2.72 3.13 15.87
CA ASP A 457 2.74 3.40 14.42
C ASP A 457 4.02 2.88 13.75
N TYR A 458 5.17 3.06 14.40
CA TYR A 458 6.45 2.51 13.96
C TYR A 458 6.40 0.99 13.83
N ASN A 459 5.79 0.29 14.79
CA ASN A 459 5.59 -1.16 14.72
C ASN A 459 4.70 -1.58 13.54
N VAL A 460 3.66 -0.79 13.19
CA VAL A 460 2.81 -1.05 12.01
C VAL A 460 3.59 -0.88 10.71
N VAL A 461 4.33 0.24 10.56
CA VAL A 461 5.16 0.47 9.37
C VAL A 461 6.21 -0.63 9.22
N ARG A 462 6.86 -1.03 10.32
CA ARG A 462 7.84 -2.13 10.36
C ARG A 462 7.22 -3.49 10.00
N LEU A 463 5.99 -3.78 10.45
CA LEU A 463 5.26 -4.99 10.07
C LEU A 463 4.96 -5.02 8.56
N ARG A 464 4.48 -3.91 8.00
CA ARG A 464 4.19 -3.76 6.57
C ARG A 464 5.43 -3.97 5.71
N LEU A 465 6.55 -3.33 6.06
CA LEU A 465 7.82 -3.50 5.36
C LEU A 465 8.32 -4.95 5.42
N ARG A 466 8.26 -5.60 6.59
CA ARG A 466 8.67 -7.02 6.73
C ARG A 466 7.82 -7.98 5.88
N GLN A 467 6.50 -7.81 5.84
CA GLN A 467 5.64 -8.72 5.08
C GLN A 467 5.53 -8.39 3.59
N ARG A 468 6.03 -7.24 3.14
CA ARG A 468 6.25 -6.93 1.72
C ARG A 468 7.36 -7.75 1.07
N HIS A 469 8.26 -8.36 1.83
CA HIS A 469 9.29 -9.23 1.24
C HIS A 469 8.63 -10.44 0.54
N PRO A 470 9.12 -10.84 -0.66
CA PRO A 470 8.51 -11.90 -1.46
C PRO A 470 8.53 -13.26 -0.75
N ASN A 471 9.59 -13.53 0.02
CA ASN A 471 9.80 -14.81 0.72
C ASN A 471 8.76 -15.09 1.84
N VAL A 472 7.90 -14.14 2.20
CA VAL A 472 6.86 -14.34 3.23
C VAL A 472 5.59 -14.90 2.60
N CYS A 473 5.36 -16.20 2.76
CA CYS A 473 4.14 -16.87 2.28
C CYS A 473 2.89 -16.47 3.09
N TYR A 474 1.70 -16.61 2.49
CA TYR A 474 0.41 -16.41 3.17
C TYR A 474 0.30 -17.19 4.49
N GLU A 475 0.66 -18.47 4.50
CA GLU A 475 0.62 -19.30 5.72
C GLU A 475 1.53 -18.78 6.83
N GLN A 476 2.72 -18.28 6.48
CA GLN A 476 3.67 -17.74 7.45
C GLN A 476 3.12 -16.45 8.07
N ALA A 477 2.53 -15.58 7.23
CA ALA A 477 1.82 -14.39 7.70
C ALA A 477 0.62 -14.75 8.59
N GLN A 478 -0.11 -15.82 8.28
CA GLN A 478 -1.26 -16.30 9.04
C GLN A 478 -0.88 -16.86 10.42
N ARG A 479 0.19 -17.65 10.54
CA ARG A 479 0.68 -18.13 11.85
C ARG A 479 1.03 -16.93 12.76
N LEU A 480 1.66 -15.89 12.20
CA LEU A 480 1.92 -14.60 12.87
C LEU A 480 0.66 -13.76 13.21
N VAL A 481 -0.56 -14.15 12.81
CA VAL A 481 -1.82 -13.50 13.27
C VAL A 481 -2.25 -14.01 14.64
N ASN A 482 -1.93 -15.27 14.97
CA ASN A 482 -2.44 -15.97 16.14
C ASN A 482 -1.52 -15.78 17.36
N ASP A 483 -0.20 -15.84 17.16
CA ASP A 483 0.78 -15.86 18.25
C ASP A 483 1.28 -14.45 18.69
N TRP A 484 0.74 -13.37 18.10
CA TRP A 484 1.29 -12.01 18.26
C TRP A 484 0.54 -11.13 19.27
N ASP A 485 0.90 -11.22 20.56
CA ASP A 485 0.74 -10.11 21.52
C ASP A 485 1.99 -9.21 21.44
N PRO A 486 1.87 -7.89 21.16
CA PRO A 486 3.02 -6.97 21.17
C PRO A 486 3.74 -6.83 22.53
N ARG A 487 3.20 -7.40 23.62
CA ARG A 487 3.88 -7.50 24.94
C ARG A 487 4.91 -8.63 25.00
N THR A 488 4.78 -9.65 24.16
CA THR A 488 5.73 -10.77 24.06
C THR A 488 6.48 -10.68 22.73
N PRO A 489 7.82 -10.53 22.73
CA PRO A 489 8.56 -10.69 21.48
C PRO A 489 8.36 -12.11 20.94
N PRO A 490 8.29 -12.31 19.61
CA PRO A 490 8.19 -13.64 19.04
C PRO A 490 9.39 -14.48 19.50
N ARG A 491 9.14 -15.71 19.94
CA ARG A 491 10.24 -16.66 20.24
C ARG A 491 11.11 -16.76 18.99
N SER A 492 12.40 -16.49 19.13
CA SER A 492 13.37 -16.62 18.05
C SER A 492 13.38 -18.07 17.58
N GLY A 493 12.84 -18.31 16.39
CA GLY A 493 12.79 -19.64 15.79
C GLY A 493 14.19 -20.24 15.73
N VAL A 494 14.30 -21.50 16.16
CA VAL A 494 15.56 -22.25 16.29
C VAL A 494 16.43 -22.03 15.05
N ALA A 495 17.68 -21.60 15.27
CA ALA A 495 18.68 -21.54 14.21
C ALA A 495 18.84 -22.93 13.61
N ARG A 496 18.45 -23.10 12.33
CA ARG A 496 18.71 -24.32 11.60
C ARG A 496 20.23 -24.45 11.39
N LYS A 497 20.73 -25.65 11.69
CA LYS A 497 21.96 -26.17 11.08
C LYS A 497 21.70 -26.44 9.59
#